data_AF-H5XAC0-F1
#
_entry.id   AF-H5XAC0-F1
#
_cell.length_a   1.000
_cell.length_b   1.000
_cell.length_c   1.000
_cell.angle_alpha   90.00
_cell.angle_beta   90.00
_cell.angle_gamma   90.00
#
_symmetry.space_group_name_H-M   'P 1'
#
loop_
_entity.id
_entity.type
_entity.pdbx_description
1 polymer ?
#
loop_
_entity_poly.entity_id
_entity_poly.type
_entity_poly.pdbx_seq_one_letter_code
_entity_poly.pdbx_strand_id
1 'polypeptide(L)'
;MIVLVAHGTRDPEGARVIDRLASRVRARGVGVRVAFADVLRPDVTAVLDGLRCPADGTVVVPAFLAHGYHVRADIPAQVARSSRPRTVVSRPLGPAPVLLGAVCDRLREAGYREGDAVVLAAAGSSDERALSEVNSVAAALAARLGTAVRVGYAATATPTVADAVAAA
;
A
#
# COMPACT_ATOMS: atom_id res chain seq x y z
N MET A 1 13.75 -13.23 7.14
CA MET A 1 12.34 -13.63 6.95
C MET A 1 11.50 -12.37 6.80
N ILE A 2 10.51 -12.35 5.90
CA ILE A 2 9.59 -11.23 5.71
C ILE A 2 8.21 -11.58 6.27
N VAL A 3 7.61 -10.67 7.02
CA VAL A 3 6.17 -10.64 7.31
C VAL A 3 5.55 -9.55 6.45
N LEU A 4 4.88 -9.94 5.37
CA LEU A 4 4.19 -9.03 4.47
C LEU A 4 2.82 -8.68 5.08
N VAL A 5 2.59 -7.40 5.37
CA VAL A 5 1.37 -6.94 6.05
C VAL A 5 0.46 -6.21 5.09
N ALA A 6 -0.71 -6.78 4.81
CA ALA A 6 -1.76 -6.10 4.06
C ALA A 6 -2.79 -5.47 5.03
N HIS A 7 -3.61 -4.52 4.58
CA HIS A 7 -4.73 -4.04 5.39
C HIS A 7 -5.73 -5.17 5.69
N GLY A 8 -5.99 -6.00 4.68
CA GLY A 8 -7.09 -6.97 4.66
C GLY A 8 -8.32 -6.35 4.00
N THR A 9 -9.06 -7.16 3.25
CA THR A 9 -10.31 -6.76 2.61
C THR A 9 -11.27 -7.95 2.58
N ARG A 10 -12.57 -7.67 2.55
CA ARG A 10 -13.59 -8.71 2.38
C ARG A 10 -13.69 -9.19 0.94
N ASP A 11 -13.12 -8.45 0.00
CA ASP A 11 -13.01 -8.88 -1.40
C ASP A 11 -12.01 -10.05 -1.51
N PRO A 12 -12.43 -11.25 -1.95
CA PRO A 12 -11.55 -12.39 -2.10
C PRO A 12 -10.39 -12.12 -3.08
N GLU A 13 -10.56 -11.23 -4.06
CA GLU A 13 -9.47 -10.91 -4.99
C GLU A 13 -8.31 -10.17 -4.31
N GLY A 14 -8.60 -9.33 -3.32
CA GLY A 14 -7.56 -8.66 -2.55
C GLY A 14 -6.65 -9.66 -1.81
N ALA A 15 -7.22 -10.72 -1.23
CA ALA A 15 -6.44 -11.79 -0.61
C ALA A 15 -5.56 -12.53 -1.64
N ARG A 16 -6.10 -12.81 -2.83
CA ARG A 16 -5.33 -13.45 -3.92
C ARG A 16 -4.18 -12.58 -4.41
N VAL A 17 -4.36 -11.27 -4.52
CA VAL A 17 -3.28 -10.33 -4.90
C VAL A 17 -2.11 -10.42 -3.92
N ILE A 18 -2.40 -10.39 -2.62
CA ILE A 18 -1.37 -10.45 -1.58
C ILE A 18 -0.65 -11.80 -1.57
N ASP A 19 -1.37 -12.91 -1.75
CA ASP A 19 -0.72 -14.22 -1.84
C ASP A 19 0.13 -14.39 -3.09
N ARG A 20 -0.30 -13.86 -4.24
CA ARG A 20 0.53 -13.81 -5.46
C ARG A 20 1.81 -13.01 -5.23
N LEU A 21 1.72 -11.86 -4.57
CA LEU A 21 2.88 -11.04 -4.21
C LEU A 21 3.83 -11.81 -3.28
N ALA A 22 3.30 -12.41 -2.22
CA ALA A 22 4.09 -13.21 -1.28
C ALA A 22 4.78 -14.39 -1.98
N SER A 23 4.07 -15.09 -2.88
CA SER A 23 4.61 -16.22 -3.65
C SER A 23 5.72 -15.81 -4.61
N ARG A 24 5.62 -14.65 -5.27
CA ARG A 24 6.71 -14.10 -6.10
C ARG A 24 7.96 -13.78 -5.30
N VAL A 25 7.80 -13.30 -4.06
CA VAL A 25 8.94 -13.04 -3.17
C VAL A 25 9.53 -14.36 -2.65
N ARG A 26 8.69 -15.36 -2.33
CA ARG A 26 9.15 -16.71 -1.94
C ARG A 26 9.99 -17.38 -3.04
N ALA A 27 9.59 -17.21 -4.30
CA ALA A 27 10.33 -17.73 -5.44
C ALA A 27 11.76 -17.15 -5.57
N ARG A 28 12.07 -16.05 -4.88
CA ARG A 28 13.42 -15.46 -4.80
C ARG A 28 14.26 -16.06 -3.66
N GLY A 29 13.81 -17.16 -3.03
CA GLY A 29 14.48 -17.80 -1.90
C GLY A 29 14.27 -17.10 -0.55
N VAL A 30 13.35 -16.14 -0.47
CA VAL A 30 13.07 -15.38 0.76
C VAL A 30 11.86 -15.99 1.47
N GLY A 31 12.01 -16.36 2.74
CA GLY A 31 10.86 -16.77 3.55
C GLY A 31 9.85 -15.63 3.70
N VAL A 32 8.57 -15.89 3.41
CA VAL A 32 7.48 -14.90 3.56
C VAL A 32 6.28 -15.48 4.28
N ARG A 33 5.80 -14.78 5.30
CA ARG A 33 4.47 -14.96 5.92
C ARG A 33 3.59 -13.75 5.60
N VAL A 34 2.29 -13.98 5.46
CA VAL A 34 1.30 -12.91 5.28
C VAL A 34 0.60 -12.67 6.61
N ALA A 35 0.45 -11.40 6.97
CA ALA A 35 -0.35 -10.94 8.09
C ALA A 35 -1.29 -9.82 7.62
N PHE A 36 -2.31 -9.54 8.41
CA PHE A 36 -3.26 -8.48 8.13
C PHE A 36 -3.28 -7.46 9.28
N ALA A 37 -3.39 -6.18 8.94
CA ALA A 37 -3.41 -5.11 9.93
C ALA A 37 -4.73 -5.05 10.69
N ASP A 38 -5.86 -5.38 10.03
CA ASP A 38 -7.19 -5.18 10.62
C ASP A 38 -8.22 -6.23 10.15
N VAL A 39 -8.73 -6.09 8.92
CA VAL A 39 -9.97 -6.73 8.45
C VAL A 39 -9.94 -8.26 8.46
N LEU A 40 -8.78 -8.84 8.22
CA LEU A 40 -8.59 -10.29 8.09
C LEU A 40 -7.62 -10.81 9.16
N ARG A 41 -7.53 -12.13 9.27
CA ARG A 41 -6.61 -12.84 10.16
C ARG A 41 -5.70 -13.77 9.34
N PRO A 42 -4.51 -14.11 9.85
CA PRO A 42 -3.93 -13.73 11.14
C PRO A 42 -3.41 -12.28 11.18
N ASP A 43 -3.40 -11.68 12.38
CA ASP A 43 -2.83 -10.34 12.60
C ASP A 43 -1.29 -10.40 12.73
N VAL A 44 -0.62 -9.23 12.79
CA VAL A 44 0.85 -9.16 12.82
C VAL A 44 1.40 -9.83 14.09
N THR A 45 0.75 -9.62 15.24
CA THR A 45 1.16 -10.22 16.52
C THR A 45 1.13 -11.74 16.44
N ALA A 46 0.01 -12.32 16.00
CA ALA A 46 -0.18 -13.76 15.89
C ALA A 46 0.81 -14.41 14.91
N VAL A 47 1.10 -13.75 13.79
CA VAL A 47 2.11 -14.25 12.84
C VAL A 47 3.49 -14.24 13.47
N LEU A 48 3.87 -13.16 14.15
CA LEU A 48 5.18 -13.03 14.81
C LEU A 48 5.35 -14.08 15.91
N ASP A 49 4.37 -14.27 16.77
CA ASP A 49 4.41 -15.29 17.84
C ASP A 49 4.44 -16.73 17.29
N GLY A 50 3.91 -16.93 16.09
CA GLY A 50 3.99 -18.20 15.37
C GLY A 50 5.34 -18.50 14.72
N LEU A 51 6.28 -17.54 14.65
CA LEU A 51 7.56 -17.75 13.97
C LEU A 51 8.49 -18.63 14.80
N ARG A 52 9.10 -19.63 14.14
CA ARG A 52 10.12 -20.52 14.73
C ARG A 52 11.55 -20.11 14.39
N CYS A 53 11.73 -19.11 13.54
CA CYS A 53 13.05 -18.58 13.21
C CYS A 53 13.54 -17.60 14.30
N PRO A 54 14.86 -17.34 14.38
CA PRO A 54 15.41 -16.30 15.26
C PRO A 54 14.73 -14.93 15.03
N ALA A 55 14.57 -14.16 16.11
CA ALA A 55 13.99 -12.80 16.06
C ALA A 55 14.84 -11.88 15.18
N ASP A 56 16.15 -11.97 15.34
CA ASP A 56 17.14 -11.24 14.57
C ASP A 56 17.04 -11.67 13.10
N GLY A 57 16.66 -10.72 12.22
CA GLY A 57 16.44 -10.97 10.79
C GLY A 57 14.98 -11.14 10.35
N THR A 58 14.00 -10.88 11.22
CA THR A 58 12.59 -10.72 10.83
C THR A 58 12.32 -9.26 10.45
N VAL A 59 11.79 -9.02 9.24
CA VAL A 59 11.38 -7.70 8.77
C VAL A 59 9.89 -7.70 8.45
N VAL A 60 9.15 -6.80 9.08
CA VAL A 60 7.75 -6.52 8.78
C VAL A 60 7.69 -5.51 7.64
N VAL A 61 7.04 -5.87 6.54
CA VAL A 61 6.93 -5.04 5.32
C VAL A 61 5.47 -4.68 5.09
N PRO A 62 5.06 -3.41 5.32
CA PRO A 62 3.71 -2.96 5.01
C PRO A 62 3.46 -2.90 3.49
N ALA A 63 2.54 -3.72 3.00
CA ALA A 63 2.06 -3.76 1.61
C ALA A 63 1.03 -2.64 1.31
N PHE A 64 1.35 -1.41 1.68
CA PHE A 64 0.49 -0.24 1.53
C PHE A 64 1.07 0.71 0.48
N LEU A 65 0.19 1.39 -0.27
CA LEU A 65 0.58 2.33 -1.32
C LEU A 65 0.76 3.77 -0.81
N ALA A 66 0.29 4.07 0.40
CA ALA A 66 0.45 5.34 1.09
C ALA A 66 0.66 5.11 2.59
N HIS A 67 1.27 6.07 3.29
CA HIS A 67 1.46 6.05 4.72
C HIS A 67 0.17 6.50 5.41
N GLY A 68 -0.76 5.56 5.58
CA GLY A 68 -1.95 5.76 6.43
C GLY A 68 -1.65 5.54 7.92
N TYR A 69 -2.67 5.76 8.75
CA TYR A 69 -2.63 5.50 10.20
C TYR A 69 -2.06 4.11 10.54
N HIS A 70 -2.52 3.07 9.84
CA HIS A 70 -2.10 1.68 10.09
C HIS A 70 -0.58 1.47 9.99
N VAL A 71 0.07 2.14 9.04
CA VAL A 71 1.52 2.02 8.83
C VAL A 71 2.30 2.67 9.98
N ARG A 72 1.77 3.76 10.54
CA ARG A 72 2.49 4.58 11.53
C ARG A 72 2.19 4.20 12.98
N ALA A 73 0.99 3.67 13.26
CA ALA A 73 0.54 3.38 14.62
C ALA A 73 0.27 1.89 14.82
N ASP A 74 -0.64 1.31 14.01
CA ASP A 74 -1.15 -0.03 14.30
C ASP A 74 -0.12 -1.13 14.12
N ILE A 75 0.62 -1.11 13.01
CA ILE A 75 1.64 -2.14 12.75
C ILE A 75 2.74 -2.07 13.82
N PRO A 76 3.35 -0.90 14.14
CA PRO A 76 4.29 -0.80 15.24
C PRO A 76 3.73 -1.27 16.59
N ALA A 77 2.47 -0.93 16.91
CA ALA A 77 1.82 -1.37 18.15
C ALA A 77 1.61 -2.89 18.19
N GLN A 78 1.22 -3.52 17.07
CA GLN A 78 1.09 -4.97 16.98
C GLN A 78 2.44 -5.69 17.11
N VAL A 79 3.51 -5.12 16.55
CA VAL A 79 4.87 -5.64 16.71
C VAL A 79 5.31 -5.55 18.17
N ALA A 80 5.08 -4.41 18.83
CA ALA A 80 5.43 -4.21 20.24
C ALA A 80 4.69 -5.16 21.19
N ARG A 81 3.45 -5.58 20.84
CA ARG A 81 2.67 -6.58 21.59
C ARG A 81 3.14 -8.03 21.39
N SER A 82 3.93 -8.31 20.37
CA SER A 82 4.43 -9.66 20.10
C SER A 82 5.55 -10.05 21.06
N SER A 83 5.83 -11.35 21.14
CA SER A 83 7.02 -11.91 21.77
C SER A 83 8.34 -11.54 21.08
N ARG A 84 8.31 -10.67 20.05
CA ARG A 84 9.44 -10.34 19.18
C ARG A 84 9.60 -8.82 18.97
N PRO A 85 9.79 -8.02 20.04
CA PRO A 85 9.83 -6.56 19.96
C PRO A 85 11.03 -5.99 19.17
N ARG A 86 12.09 -6.79 18.93
CA ARG A 86 13.25 -6.39 18.10
C ARG A 86 13.01 -6.49 16.59
N THR A 87 11.80 -6.85 16.17
CA THR A 87 11.44 -6.95 14.74
C THR A 87 11.49 -5.57 14.09
N VAL A 88 12.16 -5.47 12.94
CA VAL A 88 12.26 -4.22 12.19
C VAL A 88 11.02 -4.05 11.32
N VAL A 89 10.41 -2.86 11.35
CA VAL A 89 9.35 -2.47 10.41
C VAL A 89 9.98 -1.63 9.29
N SER A 90 9.84 -2.07 8.04
CA SER A 90 10.32 -1.30 6.89
C SER A 90 9.39 -0.14 6.57
N ARG A 91 9.83 0.74 5.66
CA ARG A 91 8.91 1.64 4.97
C ARG A 91 7.83 0.84 4.21
N PRO A 92 6.61 1.38 4.03
CA PRO A 92 5.61 0.77 3.17
C PRO A 92 6.09 0.73 1.71
N LEU A 93 5.41 -0.06 0.87
CA LEU A 93 5.75 -0.17 -0.56
C LEU A 93 5.60 1.15 -1.30
N GLY A 94 4.58 1.94 -0.98
CA GLY A 94 4.31 3.23 -1.62
C GLY A 94 4.70 4.44 -0.78
N PRO A 95 4.99 5.60 -1.40
CA PRO A 95 4.90 5.88 -2.84
C PRO A 95 6.23 5.69 -3.59
N ALA A 96 6.69 4.43 -3.74
CA ALA A 96 7.96 4.16 -4.42
C ALA A 96 7.93 4.54 -5.92
N PRO A 97 9.04 5.08 -6.47
CA PRO A 97 9.14 5.43 -7.89
C PRO A 97 8.79 4.29 -8.86
N VAL A 98 9.08 3.04 -8.49
CA VAL A 98 8.75 1.86 -9.29
C VAL A 98 7.24 1.63 -9.43
N LEU A 99 6.46 1.99 -8.41
CA LEU A 99 4.99 1.88 -8.46
C LEU A 99 4.40 2.95 -9.38
N LEU A 100 4.99 4.15 -9.42
CA LEU A 100 4.61 5.17 -10.38
C LEU A 100 4.88 4.72 -11.83
N GLY A 101 6.00 4.04 -12.08
CA GLY A 101 6.26 3.39 -13.37
C GLY A 101 5.16 2.38 -13.74
N ALA A 102 4.79 1.51 -12.81
CA ALA A 102 3.73 0.54 -13.02
C ALA A 102 2.35 1.20 -13.29
N VAL A 103 2.06 2.35 -12.67
CA VAL A 103 0.85 3.14 -12.96
C VAL A 103 0.89 3.68 -14.39
N CYS A 104 2.01 4.25 -14.83
CA CYS A 104 2.17 4.71 -16.21
C CYS A 104 1.98 3.57 -17.22
N ASP A 105 2.53 2.39 -16.94
CA ASP A 105 2.38 1.23 -17.82
C ASP A 105 0.91 0.78 -17.90
N ARG A 106 0.21 0.74 -16.77
CA ARG A 106 -1.23 0.43 -16.74
C ARG A 106 -2.08 1.46 -17.50
N LEU A 107 -1.74 2.76 -17.40
CA LEU A 107 -2.43 3.80 -18.16
C LEU A 107 -2.26 3.59 -19.67
N ARG A 108 -1.03 3.32 -20.13
CA ARG A 108 -0.76 3.05 -21.56
C ARG A 108 -1.50 1.81 -22.05
N GLU A 109 -1.53 0.74 -21.26
CA GLU A 109 -2.29 -0.47 -21.59
C GLU A 109 -3.80 -0.23 -21.64
N ALA A 110 -4.31 0.70 -20.83
CA ALA A 110 -5.69 1.15 -20.88
C ALA A 110 -6.00 2.09 -22.05
N GLY A 111 -5.00 2.44 -22.87
CA GLY A 111 -5.15 3.27 -24.07
C GLY A 111 -4.91 4.76 -23.86
N TYR A 112 -4.29 5.16 -22.74
CA TYR A 112 -3.90 6.56 -22.49
C TYR A 112 -3.07 7.12 -23.64
N ARG A 113 -3.45 8.32 -24.10
CA ARG A 113 -2.71 9.15 -25.05
C ARG A 113 -2.27 10.43 -24.37
N GLU A 114 -1.16 10.98 -24.85
CA GLU A 114 -0.68 12.27 -24.39
C GLU A 114 -1.78 13.34 -24.56
N GLY A 115 -2.03 14.10 -23.49
CA GLY A 115 -3.13 15.07 -23.43
C GLY A 115 -4.43 14.55 -22.81
N ASP A 116 -4.62 13.24 -22.66
CA ASP A 116 -5.79 12.71 -21.95
C ASP A 116 -5.79 13.18 -20.47
N ALA A 117 -6.98 13.48 -19.94
CA ALA A 117 -7.14 13.82 -18.54
C ALA A 117 -7.00 12.57 -17.66
N VAL A 118 -6.26 12.70 -16.55
CA VAL A 118 -6.04 11.60 -15.60
C VAL A 118 -6.53 12.01 -14.22
N VAL A 119 -7.35 11.14 -13.62
CA VAL A 119 -7.80 11.25 -12.24
C VAL A 119 -7.17 10.14 -11.41
N LEU A 120 -6.35 10.51 -10.42
CA LEU A 120 -5.86 9.60 -9.39
C LEU A 120 -6.94 9.42 -8.33
N ALA A 121 -7.69 8.33 -8.44
CA ALA A 121 -8.68 7.93 -7.45
C ALA A 121 -7.99 7.32 -6.21
N ALA A 122 -8.13 7.96 -5.05
CA ALA A 122 -7.61 7.48 -3.78
C ALA A 122 -8.74 7.14 -2.80
N ALA A 123 -8.49 6.27 -1.81
CA ALA A 123 -9.51 5.92 -0.81
C ALA A 123 -9.99 7.15 -0.02
N GLY A 124 -9.06 8.07 0.28
CA GLY A 124 -9.26 9.24 1.13
C GLY A 124 -9.07 8.95 2.61
N SER A 125 -8.86 10.01 3.39
CA SER A 125 -8.43 9.95 4.79
C SER A 125 -8.75 11.25 5.52
N SER A 126 -9.00 11.17 6.82
CA SER A 126 -9.07 12.35 7.70
C SER A 126 -7.69 12.85 8.13
N ASP A 127 -6.64 12.07 7.85
CA ASP A 127 -5.25 12.44 8.12
C ASP A 127 -4.66 13.25 6.96
N GLU A 128 -4.39 14.53 7.23
CA GLU A 128 -3.78 15.48 6.29
C GLU A 128 -2.46 15.00 5.69
N ARG A 129 -1.68 14.19 6.44
CA ARG A 129 -0.41 13.66 5.94
C ARG A 129 -0.64 12.62 4.85
N ALA A 130 -1.64 11.75 5.03
CA ALA A 130 -2.03 10.80 4.00
C ALA A 130 -2.54 11.52 2.73
N LEU A 131 -3.29 12.61 2.89
CA LEU A 131 -3.74 13.44 1.76
C LEU A 131 -2.55 14.11 1.05
N SER A 132 -1.60 14.67 1.81
CA SER A 132 -0.38 15.27 1.27
C SER A 132 0.47 14.27 0.46
N GLU A 133 0.55 13.01 0.91
CA GLU A 133 1.24 11.97 0.16
C GLU A 133 0.53 11.63 -1.14
N VAL A 134 -0.81 11.48 -1.13
CA VAL A 134 -1.57 11.26 -2.37
C VAL A 134 -1.35 12.41 -3.36
N ASN A 135 -1.37 13.66 -2.89
CA ASN A 135 -1.06 14.82 -3.74
C ASN A 135 0.38 14.78 -4.28
N SER A 136 1.34 14.32 -3.49
CA SER A 136 2.73 14.13 -3.94
C SER A 136 2.84 13.04 -5.01
N VAL A 137 2.08 11.95 -4.90
CA VAL A 137 1.97 10.91 -5.93
C VAL A 137 1.36 11.47 -7.20
N ALA A 138 0.28 12.25 -7.10
CA ALA A 138 -0.37 12.90 -8.25
C ALA A 138 0.60 13.85 -8.97
N ALA A 139 1.33 14.68 -8.23
CA ALA A 139 2.34 15.57 -8.80
C ALA A 139 3.47 14.79 -9.50
N ALA A 140 3.96 13.73 -8.88
CA ALA A 140 5.00 12.88 -9.47
C ALA A 140 4.51 12.09 -10.70
N LEU A 141 3.22 11.75 -10.75
CA LEU A 141 2.60 11.14 -11.92
C LEU A 141 2.41 12.17 -13.04
N ALA A 142 1.93 13.37 -12.70
CA ALA A 142 1.76 14.48 -13.65
C ALA A 142 3.08 14.83 -14.34
N ALA A 143 4.16 14.94 -13.57
CA ALA A 143 5.50 15.19 -14.11
C ALA A 143 5.97 14.10 -15.09
N ARG A 144 5.58 12.83 -14.90
CA ARG A 144 5.93 11.74 -15.81
C ARG A 144 5.06 11.68 -17.06
N LEU A 145 3.80 12.09 -16.95
CA LEU A 145 2.85 12.05 -18.07
C LEU A 145 2.87 13.31 -18.92
N GLY A 146 3.42 14.42 -18.40
CA GLY A 146 3.36 15.72 -19.09
C GLY A 146 1.96 16.34 -19.09
N THR A 147 1.03 15.81 -18.28
CA THR A 147 -0.35 16.31 -18.16
C THR A 147 -0.73 16.48 -16.68
N ALA A 148 -1.71 17.34 -16.42
CA ALA A 148 -2.24 17.52 -15.08
C ALA A 148 -2.95 16.24 -14.61
N VAL A 149 -2.60 15.78 -13.41
CA VAL A 149 -3.29 14.68 -12.72
C VAL A 149 -4.11 15.28 -11.59
N ARG A 150 -5.44 15.10 -11.65
CA ARG A 150 -6.35 15.52 -10.58
C ARG A 150 -6.49 14.40 -9.56
N VAL A 151 -6.70 14.73 -8.30
CA VAL A 151 -6.99 13.74 -7.26
C VAL A 151 -8.50 13.75 -6.99
N GLY A 152 -9.08 12.56 -6.87
CA GLY A 152 -10.44 12.38 -6.38
C GLY A 152 -10.47 11.31 -5.30
N TYR A 153 -11.34 11.47 -4.31
CA TYR A 153 -11.42 10.56 -3.17
C TYR A 153 -12.70 9.75 -3.18
N ALA A 154 -12.58 8.47 -2.81
CA ALA A 154 -13.72 7.56 -2.69
C ALA A 154 -14.52 7.81 -1.40
N ALA A 155 -13.85 8.24 -0.33
CA ALA A 155 -14.45 8.53 0.97
C ALA A 155 -13.63 9.57 1.75
N THR A 156 -14.21 10.14 2.81
CA THR A 156 -13.53 10.90 3.89
C THR A 156 -12.88 12.23 3.51
N ALA A 157 -12.54 12.45 2.24
CA ALA A 157 -11.93 13.67 1.73
C ALA A 157 -12.63 14.14 0.45
N THR A 158 -12.38 15.38 0.07
CA THR A 158 -12.93 16.03 -1.13
C THR A 158 -11.79 16.56 -2.01
N PRO A 159 -12.00 16.70 -3.33
CA PRO A 159 -13.22 16.41 -4.10
C PRO A 159 -13.50 14.91 -4.24
N THR A 160 -14.76 14.53 -4.53
CA THR A 160 -15.06 13.12 -4.83
C THR A 160 -14.44 12.71 -6.17
N VAL A 161 -14.27 11.41 -6.41
CA VAL A 161 -13.84 10.90 -7.73
C VAL A 161 -14.77 11.41 -8.84
N ALA A 162 -16.08 11.43 -8.59
CA ALA A 162 -17.06 11.92 -9.56
C ALA A 162 -16.86 13.41 -9.89
N ASP A 163 -16.65 14.25 -8.86
CA ASP A 163 -16.39 15.68 -9.05
C ASP A 163 -15.08 15.91 -9.83
N ALA A 164 -14.03 15.16 -9.49
CA ALA A 164 -12.73 15.26 -10.15
C ALA A 164 -12.80 14.86 -11.63
N VAL A 165 -13.65 13.88 -11.98
CA VAL A 165 -13.91 13.47 -13.37
C VAL A 165 -14.77 14.51 -14.10
N ALA A 166 -15.80 15.07 -13.46
CA ALA A 166 -16.65 16.08 -14.08
C ALA A 166 -15.89 17.37 -14.40
N ALA A 167 -14.86 17.69 -13.62
CA ALA A 167 -13.98 18.83 -13.83
C ALA A 167 -12.76 18.54 -14.73
N ALA A 168 -12.66 17.33 -15.30
CA ALA A 168 -11.46 16.81 -15.97
C ALA A 168 -11.23 17.39 -17.37
#